data_AF-A0A142XZS4-F1
#
_entry.id   AF-A0A142XZS4-F1
#
_cell.length_a   1.000
_cell.length_b   1.000
_cell.length_c   1.000
_cell.angle_alpha   90.00
_cell.angle_beta   90.00
_cell.angle_gamma   90.00
#
_symmetry.space_group_name_H-M   'P 1'
#
loop_
_entity.id
_entity.type
_entity.pdbx_description
1 polymer ?
#
loop_
_entity_poly.entity_id
_entity_poly.type
_entity_poly.pdbx_seq_one_letter_code
_entity_poly.pdbx_strand_id
1 'polypeptide(L)'
;MPSIDETWFLDKWIPSDLGIAHEIIEELMQAMEKAGWPGGDMFHVQMALEEAIVNAIEHGNQRIVDKKVRVEFEVSVGQARMRITDEGEGFDHRNLADPTSEERLDKPRGRGVLLMRELMSHSEYNDPGNQVTLIKNRSSDTQSEDE
;
A
#
# COMPACT_ATOMS: atom_id res chain seq x y z
N MET A 1 31.65 6.04 11.02
CA MET A 1 30.32 5.45 11.30
C MET A 1 29.43 5.84 10.14
N PRO A 2 28.84 4.90 9.39
CA PRO A 2 27.87 5.28 8.38
C PRO A 2 26.62 5.83 9.09
N SER A 3 26.08 6.92 8.55
CA SER A 3 24.93 7.66 9.09
C SER A 3 23.70 6.76 9.17
N ILE A 4 23.06 6.72 10.34
CA ILE A 4 21.98 5.76 10.69
C ILE A 4 20.60 6.15 10.12
N ASP A 5 20.48 7.23 9.34
CA ASP A 5 19.19 7.75 8.87
C ASP A 5 19.12 7.90 7.33
N GLU A 6 19.60 6.92 6.57
CA GLU A 6 19.43 6.95 5.11
C GLU A 6 18.02 6.46 4.75
N THR A 7 17.18 7.39 4.27
CA THR A 7 15.85 7.06 3.78
C THR A 7 15.96 6.46 2.38
N TRP A 8 15.36 5.29 2.18
CA TRP A 8 15.29 4.65 0.88
C TRP A 8 14.09 5.17 0.09
N PHE A 9 14.29 5.42 -1.21
CA PHE A 9 13.26 5.94 -2.10
C PHE A 9 13.15 5.11 -3.38
N LEU A 10 11.92 5.00 -3.88
CA LEU A 10 11.62 4.44 -5.20
C LEU A 10 10.50 5.26 -5.86
N ASP A 11 10.67 5.60 -7.13
CA ASP A 11 9.65 6.24 -7.97
C ASP A 11 9.72 5.62 -9.36
N LYS A 12 8.73 4.79 -9.71
CA LYS A 12 8.71 4.04 -10.97
C LYS A 12 7.30 4.02 -11.54
N TRP A 13 7.22 4.02 -12.87
CA TRP A 13 6.00 3.64 -13.59
C TRP A 13 6.12 2.19 -14.02
N ILE A 14 5.20 1.35 -13.57
CA ILE A 14 5.15 -0.07 -13.93
C ILE A 14 3.97 -0.36 -14.86
N PRO A 15 4.10 -1.33 -15.78
CA PRO A 15 2.96 -1.84 -16.53
C PRO A 15 1.84 -2.29 -15.59
N SER A 16 0.59 -2.26 -16.06
CA SER A 16 -0.56 -2.82 -15.34
C SER A 16 -0.55 -4.36 -15.33
N ASP A 17 0.51 -4.93 -14.77
CA ASP A 17 0.81 -6.37 -14.73
C ASP A 17 1.21 -6.78 -13.29
N LEU A 18 0.55 -7.82 -12.77
CA LEU A 18 0.75 -8.28 -11.39
C LEU A 18 2.09 -8.97 -11.16
N GLY A 19 2.75 -9.49 -12.21
CA GLY A 19 4.09 -10.06 -12.10
C GLY A 19 5.12 -8.98 -11.78
N ILE A 20 5.07 -7.85 -12.50
CA ILE A 20 5.97 -6.71 -12.23
C ILE A 20 5.67 -6.08 -10.86
N ALA A 21 4.41 -6.06 -10.43
CA ALA A 21 4.04 -5.59 -9.10
C ALA A 21 4.74 -6.38 -7.98
N HIS A 22 4.88 -7.70 -8.15
CA HIS A 22 5.54 -8.55 -7.15
C HIS A 22 7.02 -8.17 -6.96
N GLU A 23 7.76 -7.94 -8.04
CA GLU A 23 9.17 -7.53 -7.99
C GLU A 23 9.36 -6.22 -7.21
N ILE A 24 8.43 -5.27 -7.40
CA ILE A 24 8.42 -3.98 -6.70
C ILE A 24 8.09 -4.14 -5.21
N ILE A 25 7.17 -5.04 -4.87
CA ILE A 25 6.84 -5.35 -3.47
C ILE A 25 8.05 -5.97 -2.77
N GLU A 26 8.73 -6.92 -3.42
CA GLU A 26 9.96 -7.52 -2.89
C GLU A 26 11.06 -6.47 -2.64
N GLU A 27 11.24 -5.52 -3.57
CA GLU A 27 12.21 -4.42 -3.42
C GLU A 27 11.89 -3.55 -2.19
N LEU A 28 10.60 -3.25 -1.95
CA LEU A 28 10.15 -2.54 -0.75
C LEU A 28 10.39 -3.36 0.52
N MET A 29 10.06 -4.65 0.52
CA MET A 29 10.25 -5.52 1.69
C MET A 29 11.72 -5.61 2.10
N GLN A 30 12.62 -5.72 1.13
CA GLN A 30 14.07 -5.70 1.39
C GLN A 30 14.53 -4.34 1.95
N ALA A 31 13.96 -3.23 1.49
CA ALA A 31 14.27 -1.91 2.04
C ALA A 31 13.81 -1.76 3.50
N MET A 32 12.61 -2.24 3.82
CA MET A 32 12.07 -2.25 5.19
C MET A 32 12.89 -3.17 6.11
N GLU A 33 13.28 -4.35 5.64
CA GLU A 33 14.14 -5.28 6.40
C GLU A 33 15.50 -4.63 6.72
N LYS A 34 16.14 -3.98 5.74
CA LYS A 34 17.41 -3.24 5.94
C LYS A 34 17.27 -2.07 6.91
N ALA A 35 16.11 -1.42 6.94
CA ALA A 35 15.78 -0.37 7.92
C ALA A 35 15.37 -0.93 9.30
N GLY A 36 15.36 -2.26 9.45
CA GLY A 36 15.12 -2.97 10.71
C GLY A 36 13.66 -3.00 11.14
N TRP A 37 12.70 -2.96 10.21
CA TRP A 37 11.28 -3.01 10.54
C TRP A 37 10.86 -4.37 11.12
N PRO A 38 9.90 -4.39 12.07
CA PRO A 38 9.38 -5.64 12.61
C PRO A 38 8.51 -6.37 11.59
N GLY A 39 8.59 -7.71 11.58
CA GLY A 39 7.91 -8.54 10.58
C GLY A 39 6.39 -8.36 10.55
N GLY A 40 5.75 -8.07 11.69
CA GLY A 40 4.32 -7.77 11.75
C GLY A 40 3.92 -6.51 10.98
N ASP A 41 4.73 -5.45 11.06
CA ASP A 41 4.47 -4.23 10.28
C ASP A 41 4.76 -4.43 8.80
N MET A 42 5.81 -5.18 8.47
CA MET A 42 6.13 -5.54 7.09
C MET A 42 5.00 -6.33 6.45
N PHE A 43 4.42 -7.30 7.17
CA PHE A 43 3.27 -8.08 6.72
C PHE A 43 2.04 -7.19 6.44
N HIS A 44 1.74 -6.24 7.34
CA HIS A 44 0.66 -5.28 7.15
C HIS A 44 0.88 -4.40 5.92
N VAL A 45 2.11 -3.92 5.73
CA VAL A 45 2.49 -3.11 4.56
C VAL A 45 2.33 -3.90 3.27
N GLN A 46 2.82 -5.15 3.23
CA GLN A 46 2.71 -6.01 2.05
C GLN A 46 1.24 -6.21 1.64
N MET A 47 0.39 -6.62 2.59
CA MET A 47 -1.03 -6.85 2.34
C MET A 47 -1.76 -5.60 1.82
N ALA A 48 -1.51 -4.44 2.45
CA ALA A 48 -2.14 -3.19 2.03
C ALA A 48 -1.64 -2.72 0.65
N LEU A 49 -0.36 -2.92 0.35
CA LEU A 49 0.24 -2.55 -0.93
C LEU A 49 -0.24 -3.44 -2.07
N GLU A 50 -0.33 -4.76 -1.86
CA GLU A 50 -0.90 -5.70 -2.82
C GLU A 50 -2.32 -5.30 -3.21
N GLU A 51 -3.16 -5.00 -2.21
CA GLU A 51 -4.52 -4.52 -2.44
C GLU A 51 -4.56 -3.18 -3.18
N ALA A 52 -3.69 -2.23 -2.84
CA ALA A 52 -3.62 -0.94 -3.53
C ALA A 52 -3.24 -1.09 -5.01
N ILE A 53 -2.27 -1.95 -5.32
CA ILE A 53 -1.83 -2.20 -6.70
C ILE A 53 -2.91 -2.95 -7.48
N VAL A 54 -3.57 -3.95 -6.88
CA VAL A 54 -4.72 -4.62 -7.51
C VAL A 54 -5.83 -3.62 -7.81
N ASN A 55 -6.13 -2.70 -6.89
CA ASN A 55 -7.13 -1.66 -7.12
C ASN A 55 -6.73 -0.72 -8.27
N ALA A 56 -5.48 -0.26 -8.29
CA ALA A 56 -4.95 0.58 -9.38
C ALA A 56 -5.04 -0.13 -10.75
N ILE A 57 -4.67 -1.41 -10.83
CA ILE A 57 -4.65 -2.18 -12.09
C ILE A 57 -6.07 -2.57 -12.53
N GLU A 58 -6.86 -3.16 -11.65
CA GLU A 58 -8.16 -3.75 -12.00
C GLU A 58 -9.29 -2.73 -12.05
N HIS A 59 -9.29 -1.75 -11.15
CA HIS A 59 -10.37 -0.79 -11.02
C HIS A 59 -10.03 0.56 -11.66
N GLY A 60 -8.83 1.09 -11.40
CA GLY A 60 -8.38 2.35 -11.99
C GLY A 60 -8.10 2.23 -13.49
N ASN A 61 -7.12 1.39 -13.84
CA ASN A 61 -6.69 1.18 -15.22
C ASN A 61 -7.56 0.20 -16.01
N GLN A 62 -8.48 -0.52 -15.35
CA GLN A 62 -9.37 -1.51 -15.97
C GLN A 62 -8.61 -2.57 -16.79
N ARG A 63 -7.38 -2.89 -16.38
CA ARG A 63 -6.45 -3.80 -17.08
C ARG A 63 -6.15 -3.41 -18.53
N ILE A 64 -6.24 -2.13 -18.87
CA ILE A 64 -5.82 -1.63 -20.18
C ILE A 64 -4.29 -1.72 -20.28
N VAL A 65 -3.80 -2.48 -21.26
CA VAL A 65 -2.37 -2.86 -21.41
C VAL A 65 -1.44 -1.65 -21.52
N ASP A 66 -1.89 -0.58 -22.18
CA ASP A 66 -1.07 0.62 -22.38
C ASP A 66 -1.02 1.53 -21.16
N LYS A 67 -1.91 1.30 -20.17
CA LYS A 67 -1.91 2.06 -18.92
C LYS A 67 -0.93 1.49 -17.92
N LYS A 68 -0.37 2.37 -17.11
CA LYS A 68 0.66 2.11 -16.10
C LYS A 68 0.19 2.52 -14.72
N VAL A 69 0.87 2.01 -13.71
CA VAL A 69 0.71 2.42 -12.32
C VAL A 69 2.02 3.07 -11.88
N ARG A 70 1.94 4.27 -11.29
CA ARG A 70 3.09 4.89 -10.63
C ARG A 70 3.15 4.41 -9.19
N VAL A 71 4.31 3.91 -8.81
CA VAL A 71 4.64 3.46 -7.45
C VAL A 71 5.70 4.39 -6.89
N GLU A 72 5.39 5.02 -5.77
CA GLU A 72 6.27 5.96 -5.07
C GLU A 72 6.41 5.49 -3.62
N PHE A 73 7.62 5.08 -3.22
CA PHE A 73 7.91 4.57 -1.88
C PHE A 73 8.98 5.40 -1.20
N GLU A 74 8.80 5.58 0.10
CA GLU A 74 9.74 6.22 1.01
C GLU A 74 9.80 5.39 2.29
N VAL A 75 10.97 4.83 2.60
CA VAL A 75 11.18 4.01 3.80
C VAL A 75 12.30 4.61 4.63
N SER A 76 11.94 5.02 5.84
CA SER A 76 12.86 5.45 6.88
C SER A 76 12.84 4.44 8.05
N VAL A 77 13.67 4.67 9.07
CA VAL A 77 13.70 3.83 10.28
C VAL A 77 12.41 3.85 11.10
N GLY A 78 11.56 4.89 10.93
CA GLY A 78 10.35 5.10 11.74
C GLY A 78 9.04 5.20 10.95
N GLN A 79 9.09 5.47 9.65
CA GLN A 79 7.91 5.58 8.80
C GLN A 79 8.16 5.02 7.39
N ALA A 80 7.17 4.27 6.90
CA ALA A 80 7.07 3.84 5.51
C ALA A 80 5.86 4.53 4.87
N ARG A 81 6.07 5.15 3.72
CA ARG A 81 5.03 5.80 2.91
C ARG A 81 5.03 5.18 1.53
N MET A 82 3.85 4.80 1.06
CA MET A 82 3.63 4.32 -0.30
C MET A 82 2.53 5.14 -0.95
N ARG A 83 2.76 5.57 -2.18
CA ARG A 83 1.79 6.26 -3.01
C ARG A 83 1.64 5.49 -4.31
N ILE A 84 0.40 5.08 -4.60
CA ILE A 84 0.04 4.31 -5.77
C ILE A 84 -0.91 5.17 -6.60
N THR A 85 -0.52 5.47 -7.84
CA THR A 85 -1.30 6.30 -8.76
C THR A 85 -1.61 5.51 -10.03
N ASP A 86 -2.88 5.46 -10.40
CA ASP A 86 -3.35 4.91 -11.67
C ASP A 86 -3.73 6.02 -12.68
N GLU A 87 -3.90 5.63 -13.93
CA GLU A 87 -4.31 6.49 -15.05
C GLU A 87 -5.81 6.41 -15.32
N GLY A 88 -6.60 5.95 -14.34
CA GLY A 88 -8.05 5.96 -14.35
C GLY A 88 -8.63 7.34 -14.07
N GLU A 89 -9.95 7.45 -14.22
CA GLU A 89 -10.71 8.68 -13.94
C GLU A 89 -10.88 8.95 -12.43
N GLY A 90 -10.47 8.00 -11.59
CA GLY A 90 -10.70 8.01 -10.14
C GLY A 90 -12.09 7.53 -9.74
N PHE A 91 -12.40 7.60 -8.46
CA PHE A 91 -13.69 7.24 -7.90
C PHE A 91 -14.02 8.11 -6.67
N ASP A 92 -15.30 8.23 -6.34
CA ASP A 92 -15.72 9.00 -5.17
C ASP A 92 -15.44 8.24 -3.87
N HIS A 93 -14.23 8.43 -3.34
CA HIS A 93 -13.76 7.79 -2.10
C HIS A 93 -14.50 8.26 -0.84
N ARG A 94 -15.18 9.40 -0.91
CA ARG A 94 -15.97 9.98 0.19
C ARG A 94 -17.31 9.29 0.39
N ASN A 95 -17.80 8.61 -0.66
CA ASN A 95 -19.08 7.89 -0.64
C ASN A 95 -18.88 6.37 -0.72
N LEU A 96 -17.72 5.88 -0.25
CA LEU A 96 -17.50 4.46 -0.05
C LEU A 96 -18.46 3.95 1.03
N ALA A 97 -19.54 3.31 0.59
CA ALA A 97 -20.49 2.66 1.45
C ALA A 97 -19.80 1.67 2.40
N ASP A 98 -20.30 1.58 3.63
CA ASP A 98 -19.75 0.71 4.67
C ASP A 98 -19.61 -0.74 4.17
N PRO A 99 -18.38 -1.27 4.05
CA PRO A 99 -18.13 -2.63 3.56
C PRO A 99 -18.56 -3.70 4.57
N THR A 100 -18.89 -3.32 5.82
CA THR A 100 -19.45 -4.20 6.85
C THR A 100 -20.98 -4.29 6.82
N SER A 101 -21.63 -3.53 5.93
CA SER A 101 -23.09 -3.58 5.78
C SER A 101 -23.56 -4.95 5.29
N GLU A 102 -24.68 -5.44 5.85
CA GLU A 102 -25.23 -6.78 5.57
C GLU A 102 -25.44 -7.05 4.07
N GLU A 103 -25.69 -6.01 3.28
CA GLU A 103 -25.90 -6.06 1.83
C GLU A 103 -24.62 -6.34 1.01
N ARG A 104 -23.43 -6.23 1.63
CA ARG A 104 -22.11 -6.46 1.01
C ARG A 104 -21.34 -7.64 1.59
N LEU A 105 -21.86 -8.32 2.64
CA LEU A 105 -21.23 -9.50 3.24
C LEU A 105 -20.97 -10.63 2.22
N ASP A 106 -21.89 -10.80 1.25
CA ASP A 106 -21.84 -11.81 0.18
C ASP A 106 -21.04 -11.40 -1.06
N LYS A 107 -20.49 -10.18 -1.11
CA LYS A 107 -19.65 -9.73 -2.23
C LYS A 107 -18.17 -9.85 -1.83
N PRO A 108 -17.39 -10.76 -2.46
CA PRO A 108 -15.96 -10.90 -2.16
C PRO A 108 -15.15 -9.66 -2.55
N ARG A 109 -15.72 -8.75 -3.35
CA ARG A 109 -15.09 -7.51 -3.83
C ARG A 109 -15.60 -6.31 -3.03
N GLY A 110 -14.69 -5.50 -2.49
CA GLY A 110 -15.00 -4.26 -1.76
C GLY A 110 -14.44 -4.15 -0.34
N ARG A 111 -13.75 -5.19 0.16
CA ARG A 111 -13.08 -5.14 1.48
C ARG A 111 -11.69 -4.51 1.43
N GLY A 112 -11.16 -4.25 0.24
CA GLY A 112 -9.80 -3.74 0.05
C GLY A 112 -9.52 -2.44 0.77
N VAL A 113 -10.42 -1.46 0.61
CA VAL A 113 -10.28 -0.16 1.29
C VAL A 113 -10.38 -0.31 2.81
N LEU A 114 -11.22 -1.22 3.30
CA LEU A 114 -11.29 -1.52 4.74
C LEU A 114 -9.98 -2.14 5.22
N LEU A 115 -9.45 -3.12 4.50
CA LEU A 115 -8.18 -3.78 4.82
C LEU A 115 -7.04 -2.77 4.90
N MET A 116 -6.90 -1.90 3.89
CA MET A 116 -5.89 -0.84 3.91
C MET A 116 -6.07 0.12 5.09
N ARG A 117 -7.31 0.44 5.48
CA ARG A 117 -7.60 1.31 6.63
C ARG A 117 -7.23 0.66 7.97
N GLU A 118 -7.48 -0.63 8.13
CA GLU A 118 -7.20 -1.36 9.37
C GLU A 118 -5.71 -1.71 9.54
N LEU A 119 -4.99 -2.00 8.45
CA LEU A 119 -3.60 -2.45 8.51
C LEU A 119 -2.58 -1.30 8.56
N MET A 120 -2.94 -0.13 8.01
CA MET A 120 -2.05 1.02 7.92
C MET A 120 -2.29 2.02 9.05
N SER A 121 -1.28 2.85 9.37
CA SER A 121 -1.46 3.94 10.34
C SER A 121 -2.29 5.07 9.76
N HIS A 122 -2.21 5.29 8.45
CA HIS A 122 -3.03 6.25 7.73
C HIS A 122 -3.21 5.81 6.27
N SER A 123 -4.40 6.05 5.72
CA SER A 123 -4.68 5.88 4.29
C SER A 123 -5.55 7.03 3.79
N GLU A 124 -5.17 7.60 2.66
CA GLU A 124 -5.88 8.73 2.06
C GLU A 124 -5.91 8.59 0.54
N TYR A 125 -7.06 8.88 -0.06
CA TYR A 125 -7.21 9.01 -1.50
C TYR A 125 -7.17 10.49 -1.89
N ASN A 126 -6.56 10.81 -3.03
CA ASN A 126 -6.69 12.15 -3.59
C ASN A 126 -8.12 12.39 -4.13
N ASP A 127 -8.44 13.64 -4.46
CA ASP A 127 -9.44 13.92 -5.49
C ASP A 127 -8.68 13.98 -6.83
N PRO A 128 -9.04 13.17 -7.86
CA PRO A 128 -10.33 12.50 -8.09
C PRO A 128 -10.45 11.04 -7.59
N GLY A 129 -9.48 10.48 -6.87
CA GLY A 129 -9.54 9.12 -6.32
C GLY A 129 -8.75 8.08 -7.11
N ASN A 130 -7.84 8.52 -7.98
CA ASN A 130 -6.94 7.68 -8.75
C ASN A 130 -5.55 7.52 -8.10
N GLN A 131 -5.40 8.00 -6.87
CA GLN A 131 -4.18 7.85 -6.09
C GLN A 131 -4.52 7.55 -4.64
N VAL A 132 -3.89 6.52 -4.09
CA VAL A 132 -3.91 6.24 -2.66
C VAL A 132 -2.53 6.50 -2.05
N THR A 133 -2.51 7.16 -0.90
CA THR A 133 -1.34 7.32 -0.03
C THR A 133 -1.55 6.44 1.19
N LEU A 134 -0.62 5.52 1.43
CA LEU A 134 -0.60 4.65 2.59
C LEU A 134 0.61 4.99 3.45
N ILE A 135 0.42 5.14 4.75
CA ILE A 135 1.50 5.42 5.71
C ILE A 135 1.44 4.41 6.84
N LYS A 136 2.58 3.78 7.12
CA LYS A 136 2.79 2.96 8.31
C LYS A 136 3.84 3.64 9.18
N ASN A 137 3.50 3.84 10.45
CA ASN A 137 4.49 4.16 11.47
C ASN A 137 4.99 2.85 12.08
N ARG A 138 6.30 2.76 12.28
CA ARG A 138 6.93 1.60 12.91
C ARG A 138 6.38 1.43 14.33
N SER A 139 5.86 0.25 14.62
CA SER A 139 5.52 -0.15 15.98
C SER A 139 6.80 -0.25 16.82
N SER A 140 6.74 0.26 18.05
CA SER A 140 7.79 -0.04 19.03
C SER A 140 7.72 -1.52 19.33
N ASP A 141 8.81 -2.27 19.16
CA ASP A 141 8.93 -3.64 19.61
C ASP A 141 8.53 -3.70 21.09
N THR A 142 7.29 -4.09 21.33
CA THR A 142 6.82 -4.45 22.67
C THR A 142 6.74 -5.96 22.67
N GLN A 143 7.90 -6.59 22.55
CA GLN A 143 8.09 -7.95 23.03
C GLN A 143 8.64 -7.83 24.45
N SER A 144 7.73 -7.62 25.41
CA SER A 144 7.85 -8.32 26.67
C SER A 144 7.58 -9.79 26.34
N GLU A 145 8.65 -10.53 26.04
CA GLU A 145 8.66 -11.96 26.32
C GLU A 145 8.58 -12.09 27.85
N ASP A 146 7.34 -12.08 28.36
CA ASP A 146 7.06 -12.45 29.74
C ASP A 146 7.33 -13.95 29.89
N GLU A 147 8.41 -14.23 30.62
CA GLU A 147 8.73 -15.39 31.50
C GLU A 147 8.63 -16.83 30.98
#